data_AF-A0A0X3P6F2-F1
#
_entry.id   AF-A0A0X3P6F2-F1
#
_cell.length_a   1.000
_cell.length_b   1.000
_cell.length_c   1.000
_cell.angle_alpha   90.00
_cell.angle_beta   90.00
_cell.angle_gamma   90.00
#
_symmetry.space_group_name_H-M   'P 1'
#
loop_
_entity.id
_entity.type
_entity.pdbx_description
1 polymer ?
#
loop_
_entity_poly.entity_id
_entity_poly.type
_entity_poly.pdbx_seq_one_letter_code
_entity_poly.pdbx_strand_id
1 'polypeptide(L)'
;MDTMIPGYTGDVPHMPYKFGGTFKHLCEECVDEFVSEYQKREKDTQTLKELSGLFPKLKPIRDDPSARDNMNLWIDDYLKKSAGRIGPRGPTEPPIPGYTGYIPQLRTTELGTANRFHVGAERSLEVFRMKTKNHYDRLSYPSEPLKPKPERIGPPPSSFNEEPHSLRTFRNEGVIPTYKGHVHQMRFSSGRTIGDASRKLEVCSHNFPSYGLFTKNRDLVEADQSNGS
;
A
#
# COMPACT_ATOMS: atom_id res chain seq x y z
N MET A 1 -52.25 17.39 -24.53
CA MET A 1 -50.79 17.15 -24.48
C MET A 1 -50.30 17.23 -25.90
N ASP A 2 -49.25 18.00 -26.12
CA ASP A 2 -48.72 18.26 -27.46
C ASP A 2 -48.20 16.95 -28.06
N THR A 3 -48.68 16.64 -29.26
CA THR A 3 -48.33 15.43 -30.00
C THR A 3 -46.84 15.42 -30.36
N MET A 4 -46.23 14.23 -30.38
CA MET A 4 -44.86 14.02 -30.87
C MET A 4 -44.63 14.73 -32.21
N ILE A 5 -43.58 15.55 -32.30
CA ILE A 5 -43.26 16.35 -33.50
C ILE A 5 -42.81 15.40 -34.61
N PRO A 6 -43.48 15.38 -35.78
CA PRO A 6 -43.03 14.59 -36.91
C PRO A 6 -41.61 14.99 -37.34
N GLY A 7 -40.70 14.02 -37.42
CA GLY A 7 -39.30 14.26 -37.79
C GLY A 7 -38.36 14.59 -36.63
N TYR A 8 -38.81 14.47 -35.36
CA TYR A 8 -37.91 14.52 -34.21
C TYR A 8 -36.88 13.38 -34.26
N THR A 9 -35.60 13.73 -34.31
CA THR A 9 -34.46 12.80 -34.32
C THR A 9 -33.62 12.86 -33.04
N GLY A 10 -34.12 13.57 -32.01
CA GLY A 10 -33.45 13.67 -30.72
C GLY A 10 -33.60 12.41 -29.86
N ASP A 11 -32.96 12.44 -28.70
CA ASP A 11 -33.02 11.34 -27.73
C ASP A 11 -34.38 11.27 -27.05
N VAL A 12 -34.93 10.05 -26.94
CA VAL A 12 -36.20 9.78 -26.26
C VAL A 12 -35.89 8.83 -25.10
N PRO A 13 -36.09 9.26 -23.83
CA PRO A 13 -35.82 8.41 -22.67
C PRO A 13 -36.53 7.05 -22.80
N HIS A 14 -35.88 5.97 -22.39
CA HIS A 14 -36.41 4.59 -22.44
C HIS A 14 -36.63 3.99 -23.85
N MET A 15 -36.57 4.77 -24.92
CA MET A 15 -36.77 4.32 -26.31
C MET A 15 -35.84 3.17 -26.75
N PRO A 16 -34.55 3.12 -26.38
CA PRO A 16 -33.67 2.02 -26.76
C PRO A 16 -34.10 0.63 -26.26
N TYR A 17 -35.06 0.57 -25.32
CA TYR A 17 -35.56 -0.67 -24.71
C TYR A 17 -36.96 -1.07 -25.21
N LYS A 18 -37.57 -0.28 -26.11
CA LYS A 18 -38.93 -0.52 -26.63
C LYS A 18 -38.90 -0.87 -28.11
N PHE A 19 -39.64 -1.91 -28.50
CA PHE A 19 -39.65 -2.43 -29.87
C PHE A 19 -41.06 -2.92 -30.26
N GLY A 20 -41.32 -3.09 -31.56
CA GLY A 20 -42.53 -3.75 -32.06
C GLY A 20 -43.75 -2.86 -32.28
N GLY A 21 -43.63 -1.54 -32.07
CA GLY A 21 -44.67 -0.54 -32.35
C GLY A 21 -44.24 0.49 -33.40
N THR A 22 -45.14 1.40 -33.77
CA THR A 22 -44.77 2.57 -34.57
C THR A 22 -43.94 3.54 -33.73
N PHE A 23 -42.98 4.22 -34.34
CA PHE A 23 -42.07 5.14 -33.63
C PHE A 23 -42.83 6.16 -32.77
N LYS A 24 -43.89 6.75 -33.32
CA LYS A 24 -44.76 7.70 -32.62
C LYS A 24 -45.35 7.10 -31.33
N HIS A 25 -45.93 5.91 -31.44
CA HIS A 25 -46.59 5.27 -30.30
C HIS A 25 -45.60 4.90 -29.19
N LEU A 26 -44.46 4.32 -29.57
CA LEU A 26 -43.41 3.98 -28.61
C LEU A 26 -42.85 5.22 -27.92
N CYS A 27 -42.71 6.33 -28.64
CA CYS A 27 -42.27 7.59 -28.08
C CYS A 27 -43.26 8.16 -27.06
N GLU A 28 -44.56 8.16 -27.40
CA GLU A 28 -45.62 8.61 -26.48
C GLU A 28 -45.61 7.77 -25.19
N GLU A 29 -45.54 6.44 -25.32
CA GLU A 29 -45.43 5.52 -24.17
C GLU A 29 -44.19 5.80 -23.31
N CYS A 30 -43.03 5.98 -23.95
CA CYS A 30 -41.77 6.29 -23.25
C CYS A 30 -41.83 7.59 -22.46
N VAL A 31 -42.43 8.64 -23.04
CA VAL A 31 -42.58 9.94 -22.39
C VAL A 31 -43.55 9.82 -21.20
N ASP A 32 -44.67 9.14 -21.38
CA ASP A 32 -45.65 8.92 -20.31
C ASP A 32 -45.06 8.13 -19.15
N GLU A 33 -44.32 7.05 -19.45
CA GLU A 33 -43.61 6.24 -18.46
C GLU A 33 -42.57 7.09 -17.70
N PHE A 34 -41.74 7.84 -18.42
CA PHE A 34 -40.72 8.70 -17.82
C PHE A 34 -41.33 9.77 -16.90
N VAL A 35 -42.39 10.44 -17.34
CA VAL A 35 -43.07 11.48 -16.54
C VAL A 35 -43.73 10.86 -15.30
N SER A 36 -44.37 9.71 -15.45
CA SER A 36 -45.00 8.99 -14.34
C SER A 36 -43.96 8.55 -13.29
N GLU A 37 -42.85 7.95 -13.73
CA GLU A 37 -41.75 7.55 -12.86
C GLU A 37 -41.11 8.75 -12.16
N TYR A 38 -40.90 9.84 -12.87
CA TYR A 38 -40.37 11.07 -12.31
C TYR A 38 -41.26 11.60 -11.20
N GLN A 39 -42.57 11.74 -11.46
CA GLN A 39 -43.55 12.20 -10.47
C GLN A 39 -43.63 11.28 -9.26
N LYS A 40 -43.59 9.95 -9.48
CA LYS A 40 -43.56 8.98 -8.38
C LYS A 40 -42.30 9.15 -7.52
N ARG A 41 -41.13 9.25 -8.14
CA ARG A 41 -39.85 9.45 -7.45
C ARG A 41 -39.83 10.77 -6.67
N GLU A 42 -40.43 11.83 -7.21
CA GLU A 42 -40.57 13.12 -6.54
C GLU A 42 -41.44 12.99 -5.28
N LYS A 43 -42.58 12.29 -5.36
CA LYS A 43 -43.43 11.99 -4.19
C LYS A 43 -42.70 11.13 -3.16
N ASP A 44 -42.01 10.07 -3.60
CA ASP A 44 -41.25 9.18 -2.70
C ASP A 44 -40.12 9.97 -1.99
N THR A 45 -39.45 10.87 -2.69
CA THR A 45 -38.42 11.73 -2.07
C THR A 45 -39.02 12.79 -1.14
N GLN A 46 -40.18 13.36 -1.44
CA GLN A 46 -40.89 14.27 -0.55
C GLN A 46 -41.33 13.56 0.74
N THR A 47 -41.99 12.40 0.62
CA THR A 47 -42.40 11.58 1.78
C THR A 47 -41.19 11.16 2.62
N LEU A 48 -40.08 10.74 2.01
CA LEU A 48 -38.85 10.42 2.74
C LEU A 48 -38.28 11.64 3.46
N LYS A 49 -38.31 12.83 2.86
CA LYS A 49 -37.87 14.07 3.51
C LYS A 49 -38.74 14.40 4.72
N GLU A 50 -40.06 14.35 4.57
CA GLU A 50 -41.02 14.55 5.64
C GLU A 50 -40.77 13.57 6.80
N LEU A 51 -40.71 12.27 6.49
CA LEU A 51 -40.43 11.22 7.49
C LEU A 51 -39.09 11.44 8.17
N SER A 52 -38.03 11.75 7.42
CA SER A 52 -36.70 11.99 7.97
C SER A 52 -36.66 13.20 8.91
N GLY A 53 -37.53 14.19 8.70
CA GLY A 53 -37.68 15.37 9.55
C GLY A 53 -38.45 15.09 10.85
N LEU A 54 -39.29 14.04 10.90
CA LEU A 54 -40.01 13.66 12.11
C LEU A 54 -39.09 13.01 13.16
N PHE A 55 -38.02 12.36 12.72
CA PHE A 55 -37.07 11.70 13.61
C PHE A 55 -35.98 12.67 14.08
N PRO A 56 -35.53 12.56 15.34
CA PRO A 56 -34.39 13.35 15.80
C PRO A 56 -33.15 13.02 14.97
N LYS A 57 -32.31 14.03 14.68
CA LYS A 57 -31.03 13.83 13.98
C LYS A 57 -30.21 12.81 14.75
N LEU A 58 -30.00 11.64 14.14
CA LEU A 58 -29.20 10.58 14.72
C LEU A 58 -27.75 11.05 14.86
N LYS A 59 -27.14 10.75 16.00
CA LYS A 59 -25.70 10.94 16.18
C LYS A 59 -24.98 9.82 15.43
N PRO A 60 -23.85 10.11 14.77
CA PRO A 60 -23.05 9.09 14.11
C PRO A 60 -22.61 8.03 15.15
N ILE A 61 -22.88 6.77 14.82
CA ILE A 61 -22.75 5.59 15.71
C ILE A 61 -21.29 5.25 16.07
N ARG A 62 -20.31 5.98 15.53
CA ARG A 62 -18.88 5.67 15.69
C ARG A 62 -18.45 5.56 17.16
N ASP A 63 -19.09 6.34 18.03
CA ASP A 63 -18.70 6.46 19.44
C ASP A 63 -19.60 5.70 20.42
N ASP A 64 -20.65 5.00 19.93
CA ASP A 64 -21.53 4.20 20.79
C ASP A 64 -20.92 2.80 21.02
N PRO A 65 -20.46 2.49 22.26
CA PRO A 65 -19.91 1.18 22.56
C PRO A 65 -20.93 0.07 22.33
N SER A 66 -22.23 0.31 22.55
CA SER A 66 -23.26 -0.72 22.40
C SER A 66 -23.40 -1.17 20.95
N ALA A 67 -23.43 -0.23 20.01
CA ALA A 67 -23.49 -0.57 18.59
C ALA A 67 -22.23 -1.31 18.11
N ARG A 68 -21.05 -0.89 18.57
CA ARG A 68 -19.78 -1.58 18.29
C ARG A 68 -19.82 -3.00 18.84
N ASP A 69 -20.23 -3.17 20.09
CA ASP A 69 -20.23 -4.46 20.77
C ASP A 69 -21.29 -5.39 20.15
N ASN A 70 -22.47 -4.87 19.79
CA ASN A 70 -23.50 -5.61 19.05
C ASN A 70 -23.02 -6.02 17.65
N MET A 71 -22.29 -5.14 16.95
CA MET A 71 -21.71 -5.46 15.65
C MET A 71 -20.65 -6.55 15.76
N ASN A 72 -19.80 -6.50 16.78
CA ASN A 72 -18.81 -7.54 17.05
C ASN A 72 -19.49 -8.89 17.37
N LEU A 73 -20.52 -8.88 18.22
CA LEU A 73 -21.30 -10.08 18.55
C LEU A 73 -21.96 -10.68 17.31
N TRP A 74 -22.51 -9.84 16.42
CA TRP A 74 -23.11 -10.29 15.16
C TRP A 74 -22.05 -10.88 14.22
N ILE A 75 -20.88 -10.25 14.09
CA ILE A 75 -19.77 -10.77 13.27
C ILE A 75 -19.33 -12.14 13.80
N ASP A 76 -19.16 -12.28 15.12
CA ASP A 76 -18.75 -13.53 15.74
C ASP A 76 -19.78 -14.65 15.53
N ASP A 77 -21.07 -14.35 15.67
CA ASP A 77 -22.17 -15.28 15.41
C ASP A 77 -22.25 -15.66 13.92
N TYR A 78 -22.11 -14.67 13.02
CA TYR A 78 -22.07 -14.87 11.58
C TYR A 78 -20.91 -15.78 11.18
N LEU A 79 -19.70 -15.49 11.66
CA LEU A 79 -18.50 -16.29 11.39
C LEU A 79 -18.63 -17.71 11.93
N LYS A 80 -19.19 -17.91 13.13
CA LYS A 80 -19.47 -19.25 13.68
C LYS A 80 -20.46 -20.03 12.80
N LYS A 81 -21.54 -19.37 12.34
CA LYS A 81 -22.54 -19.97 11.44
C LYS A 81 -22.05 -20.17 10.01
N SER A 82 -21.07 -19.39 9.57
CA SER A 82 -20.48 -19.45 8.23
C SER A 82 -19.19 -20.26 8.16
N ALA A 83 -18.57 -20.62 9.29
CA ALA A 83 -17.29 -21.32 9.38
C ALA A 83 -17.25 -22.65 8.62
N GLY A 84 -18.41 -23.29 8.41
CA GLY A 84 -18.53 -24.49 7.57
C GLY A 84 -18.86 -24.23 6.09
N ARG A 85 -19.29 -23.01 5.72
CA ARG A 85 -19.70 -22.65 4.36
C ARG A 85 -18.61 -21.93 3.57
N ILE A 86 -17.75 -21.17 4.25
CA ILE A 86 -16.61 -20.47 3.66
C ILE A 86 -15.42 -20.82 4.56
N GLY A 87 -14.73 -21.91 4.22
CA GLY A 87 -13.51 -22.30 4.92
C GLY A 87 -12.42 -21.21 4.78
N PRO A 88 -11.38 -21.25 5.63
CA PRO A 88 -10.22 -20.39 5.44
C PRO A 88 -9.68 -20.63 4.02
N ARG A 89 -9.50 -19.53 3.28
CA ARG A 89 -9.01 -19.64 1.91
C ARG A 89 -7.64 -20.29 1.88
N GLY A 90 -7.44 -21.18 0.91
CA GLY A 90 -6.16 -21.83 0.71
C GLY A 90 -5.05 -20.81 0.43
N PRO A 91 -3.79 -21.10 0.79
CA PRO A 91 -2.66 -20.19 0.54
C PRO A 91 -2.39 -19.92 -0.95
N THR A 92 -2.95 -20.75 -1.83
CA THR A 92 -2.88 -20.62 -3.29
C THR A 92 -4.23 -20.27 -3.90
N GLU A 93 -5.26 -20.07 -3.08
CA GLU A 93 -6.58 -19.74 -3.57
C GLU A 93 -6.58 -18.31 -4.14
N PRO A 94 -7.14 -18.12 -5.34
CA PRO A 94 -7.14 -16.82 -5.99
C PRO A 94 -7.99 -15.79 -5.21
N PRO A 95 -7.63 -14.50 -5.29
CA PRO A 95 -8.37 -13.44 -4.59
C PRO A 95 -9.78 -13.28 -5.15
N ILE A 96 -10.63 -12.56 -4.40
CA ILE A 96 -12.02 -12.29 -4.81
C ILE A 96 -12.09 -11.65 -6.21
N PRO A 97 -13.13 -11.96 -7.01
CA PRO A 97 -13.42 -11.21 -8.22
C PRO A 97 -13.45 -9.70 -7.93
N GLY A 98 -12.79 -8.91 -8.77
CA GLY A 98 -12.66 -7.45 -8.58
C GLY A 98 -11.45 -7.01 -7.75
N TYR A 99 -10.64 -7.94 -7.23
CA TYR A 99 -9.36 -7.59 -6.63
C TYR A 99 -8.40 -7.00 -7.66
N THR A 100 -7.95 -5.76 -7.43
CA THR A 100 -7.04 -4.99 -8.32
C THR A 100 -5.62 -4.88 -7.77
N GLY A 101 -5.36 -5.48 -6.60
CA GLY A 101 -4.05 -5.44 -5.96
C GLY A 101 -3.01 -6.34 -6.66
N TYR A 102 -1.77 -6.25 -6.18
CA TYR A 102 -0.66 -7.07 -6.69
C TYR A 102 -0.84 -8.55 -6.34
N ILE A 103 -0.52 -9.44 -7.29
CA ILE A 103 -0.44 -10.89 -7.10
C ILE A 103 1.00 -11.33 -7.45
N PRO A 104 1.74 -11.96 -6.53
CA PRO A 104 3.11 -12.39 -6.77
C PRO A 104 3.22 -13.34 -7.96
N GLN A 105 4.27 -13.16 -8.78
CA GLN A 105 4.54 -13.95 -10.00
C GLN A 105 3.48 -13.86 -11.11
N LEU A 106 2.35 -13.19 -10.91
CA LEU A 106 1.36 -12.99 -11.96
C LEU A 106 1.85 -11.91 -12.93
N ARG A 107 2.01 -12.26 -14.21
CA ARG A 107 2.45 -11.32 -15.24
C ARG A 107 1.25 -10.75 -16.01
N THR A 108 1.38 -9.51 -16.47
CA THR A 108 0.37 -8.86 -17.33
C THR A 108 0.08 -9.68 -18.60
N THR A 109 1.09 -10.39 -19.12
CA THR A 109 0.93 -11.31 -20.25
C THR A 109 0.05 -12.51 -19.92
N GLU A 110 0.13 -13.04 -18.70
CA GLU A 110 -0.67 -14.19 -18.26
C GLU A 110 -2.14 -13.83 -18.01
N LEU A 111 -2.41 -12.57 -17.64
CA LEU A 111 -3.75 -11.98 -17.59
C LEU A 111 -4.34 -11.71 -18.98
N GLY A 112 -3.48 -11.41 -19.97
CA GLY A 112 -3.88 -11.11 -21.36
C GLY A 112 -3.95 -12.33 -22.28
N THR A 113 -3.34 -13.46 -21.89
CA THR A 113 -3.54 -14.74 -22.58
C THR A 113 -4.91 -15.30 -22.15
N ALA A 114 -5.59 -16.10 -22.97
CA ALA A 114 -6.99 -16.56 -22.81
C ALA A 114 -7.33 -17.39 -21.54
N ASN A 115 -6.59 -17.25 -20.45
CA ASN A 115 -6.88 -17.83 -19.15
C ASN A 115 -7.83 -16.94 -18.34
N ARG A 116 -8.65 -17.57 -17.51
CA ARG A 116 -9.47 -16.85 -16.54
C ARG A 116 -8.57 -16.32 -15.42
N PHE A 117 -8.90 -15.15 -14.88
CA PHE A 117 -8.16 -14.49 -13.79
C PHE A 117 -7.83 -15.45 -12.63
N HIS A 118 -8.82 -16.21 -12.15
CA HIS A 118 -8.64 -17.12 -11.01
C HIS A 118 -7.61 -18.22 -11.29
N VAL A 119 -7.58 -18.77 -12.51
CA VAL A 119 -6.62 -19.81 -12.92
C VAL A 119 -5.21 -19.25 -13.00
N GLY A 120 -5.06 -18.03 -13.54
CA GLY A 120 -3.75 -17.36 -13.59
C GLY A 120 -3.23 -17.04 -12.19
N ALA A 121 -4.09 -16.47 -11.35
CA ALA A 121 -3.76 -16.12 -9.97
C ALA A 121 -3.36 -17.36 -9.15
N GLU A 122 -4.12 -18.46 -9.22
CA GLU A 122 -3.79 -19.71 -8.53
C GLU A 122 -2.39 -20.24 -8.93
N ARG A 123 -2.12 -20.38 -10.24
CA ARG A 123 -0.80 -20.82 -10.74
C ARG A 123 0.35 -19.93 -10.27
N SER A 124 0.13 -18.61 -10.30
CA SER A 124 1.16 -17.65 -9.87
C SER A 124 1.48 -17.79 -8.37
N LEU A 125 0.44 -18.00 -7.54
CA LEU A 125 0.58 -18.23 -6.11
C LEU A 125 1.24 -19.58 -5.81
N GLU A 126 0.96 -20.62 -6.60
CA GLU A 126 1.63 -21.92 -6.49
C GLU A 126 3.13 -21.80 -6.78
N VAL A 127 3.50 -21.13 -7.87
CA VAL A 127 4.91 -20.89 -8.22
C VAL A 127 5.59 -20.07 -7.14
N PHE A 128 4.93 -19.04 -6.62
CA PHE A 128 5.44 -18.26 -5.51
C PHE A 128 5.66 -19.12 -4.26
N ARG A 129 4.68 -19.95 -3.89
CA ARG A 129 4.76 -20.86 -2.75
C ARG A 129 5.90 -21.86 -2.90
N MET A 130 6.06 -22.46 -4.08
CA MET A 130 7.19 -23.36 -4.37
C MET A 130 8.54 -22.65 -4.25
N LYS A 131 8.69 -21.46 -4.83
CA LYS A 131 9.95 -20.68 -4.75
C LYS A 131 10.29 -20.32 -3.31
N THR A 132 9.29 -19.87 -2.54
CA THR A 132 9.44 -19.49 -1.15
C THR A 132 9.81 -20.70 -0.29
N LYS A 133 9.15 -21.86 -0.48
CA LYS A 133 9.50 -23.09 0.23
C LYS A 133 10.93 -23.53 -0.10
N ASN A 134 11.29 -23.58 -1.38
CA ASN A 134 12.65 -23.91 -1.82
C ASN A 134 13.70 -22.94 -1.28
N HIS A 135 13.35 -21.67 -1.06
CA HIS A 135 14.26 -20.69 -0.46
C HIS A 135 14.48 -20.97 1.04
N TYR A 136 13.42 -21.23 1.80
CA TYR A 136 13.55 -21.61 3.20
C TYR A 136 14.26 -22.96 3.37
N ASP A 137 13.98 -23.92 2.49
CA ASP A 137 14.70 -25.20 2.45
C ASP A 137 16.18 -25.01 2.07
N ARG A 138 16.53 -24.01 1.25
CA ARG A 138 17.94 -23.67 0.97
C ARG A 138 18.65 -23.02 2.14
N LEU A 139 17.93 -22.20 2.92
CA LEU A 139 18.46 -21.56 4.13
C LEU A 139 18.65 -22.56 5.28
N SER A 140 17.93 -23.68 5.28
CA SER A 140 18.11 -24.73 6.29
C SER A 140 19.34 -25.60 6.04
N TYR A 141 19.88 -25.64 4.81
CA TYR A 141 21.20 -26.21 4.56
C TYR A 141 22.29 -25.24 5.04
N PRO A 142 23.33 -25.72 5.76
CA PRO A 142 24.48 -24.90 6.10
C PRO A 142 25.12 -24.40 4.81
N SER A 143 25.08 -23.08 4.58
CA SER A 143 25.86 -22.50 3.50
C SER A 143 27.32 -22.49 3.93
N GLU A 144 28.19 -23.21 3.21
CA GLU A 144 29.61 -23.01 3.38
C GLU A 144 29.91 -21.55 3.01
N PRO A 145 30.51 -20.75 3.91
CA PRO A 145 30.92 -19.41 3.56
C PRO A 145 31.84 -19.52 2.35
N LEU A 146 31.53 -18.77 1.28
CA LEU A 146 32.39 -18.65 0.12
C LEU A 146 33.81 -18.39 0.62
N LYS A 147 34.71 -19.36 0.43
CA LYS A 147 36.13 -19.18 0.76
C LYS A 147 36.56 -17.89 0.09
N PRO A 148 36.98 -16.86 0.83
CA PRO A 148 37.35 -15.59 0.22
C PRO A 148 38.44 -15.91 -0.78
N LYS A 149 38.14 -15.70 -2.06
CA LYS A 149 39.16 -15.70 -3.11
C LYS A 149 40.18 -14.66 -2.65
N PRO A 150 41.47 -14.97 -2.52
CA PRO A 150 42.45 -13.99 -2.08
C PRO A 150 42.62 -12.98 -3.21
N GLU A 151 41.72 -12.00 -3.29
CA GLU A 151 42.05 -10.72 -3.89
C GLU A 151 43.23 -10.18 -3.09
N ARG A 152 44.33 -9.90 -3.80
CA ARG A 152 45.53 -9.28 -3.25
C ARG A 152 45.18 -7.87 -2.80
N ILE A 153 44.55 -7.75 -1.64
CA ILE A 153 44.53 -6.53 -0.88
C ILE A 153 45.95 -6.41 -0.34
N GLY A 154 46.72 -5.44 -0.84
CA GLY A 154 47.99 -5.08 -0.25
C GLY A 154 47.82 -4.83 1.26
N PRO A 155 48.92 -4.85 2.04
CA PRO A 155 48.82 -4.59 3.46
C PRO A 155 48.02 -3.30 3.70
N PRO A 156 47.04 -3.29 4.63
CA PRO A 156 46.30 -2.09 4.94
C PRO A 156 47.31 -0.99 5.30
N PRO A 157 47.13 0.25 4.83
CA PRO A 157 48.02 1.33 5.21
C PRO A 157 48.09 1.39 6.74
N SER A 158 49.31 1.31 7.27
CA SER A 158 49.60 1.44 8.68
C SER A 158 49.42 2.91 9.08
N SER A 159 48.17 3.34 9.21
CA SER A 159 47.82 4.61 9.83
C SER A 159 47.34 4.35 11.27
N PHE A 160 48.21 4.73 12.20
CA PHE A 160 47.98 5.13 13.58
C PHE A 160 46.76 4.57 14.33
N ASN A 161 47.02 3.69 15.32
CA ASN A 161 46.30 3.55 16.59
C ASN A 161 44.75 3.55 16.59
N GLU A 162 44.09 3.07 15.55
CA GLU A 162 42.68 2.67 15.68
C GLU A 162 42.62 1.22 16.16
N GLU A 163 42.03 0.98 17.34
CA GLU A 163 41.76 -0.39 17.77
C GLU A 163 40.93 -1.09 16.69
N PRO A 164 41.33 -2.32 16.26
CA PRO A 164 40.67 -3.06 15.18
C PRO A 164 39.19 -3.40 15.45
N HIS A 165 38.68 -3.05 16.62
CA HIS A 165 37.30 -3.27 17.07
C HIS A 165 36.48 -1.98 17.17
N SER A 166 36.80 -0.92 16.44
CA SER A 166 35.84 0.19 16.31
C SER A 166 34.58 -0.35 15.62
N LEU A 167 33.49 -0.48 16.36
CA LEU A 167 32.16 -0.87 15.85
C LEU A 167 31.54 0.24 14.97
N ARG A 168 32.36 1.17 14.47
CA ARG A 168 31.90 2.35 13.76
C ARG A 168 31.66 1.98 12.30
N THR A 169 30.50 2.38 11.79
CA THR A 169 30.15 2.18 10.37
C THR A 169 31.08 2.94 9.41
N PHE A 170 31.67 4.04 9.88
CA PHE A 170 32.63 4.86 9.15
C PHE A 170 33.93 4.99 9.97
N ARG A 171 35.10 4.97 9.35
CA ARG A 171 36.39 5.24 10.04
C ARG A 171 36.57 6.74 10.27
N ASN A 172 37.43 7.14 11.21
CA ASN A 172 37.76 8.56 11.40
C ASN A 172 38.46 9.15 10.17
N GLU A 173 39.13 8.32 9.39
CA GLU A 173 39.77 8.71 8.13
C GLU A 173 38.78 9.19 7.04
N GLY A 174 37.48 8.93 7.24
CA GLY A 174 36.41 9.20 6.29
C GLY A 174 36.18 8.05 5.32
N VAL A 175 35.34 8.27 4.30
CA VAL A 175 35.15 7.27 3.24
C VAL A 175 36.38 7.16 2.36
N ILE A 176 36.65 5.94 1.88
CA ILE A 176 37.80 5.62 1.03
C ILE A 176 37.80 6.57 -0.18
N PRO A 177 38.97 7.17 -0.56
CA PRO A 177 39.05 8.14 -1.66
C PRO A 177 38.51 7.65 -3.02
N THR A 178 38.37 6.33 -3.21
CA THR A 178 37.85 5.70 -4.43
C THR A 178 36.35 5.40 -4.37
N TYR A 179 35.65 5.77 -3.29
CA TYR A 179 34.21 5.53 -3.15
C TYR A 179 33.40 6.31 -4.20
N LYS A 180 32.76 5.59 -5.13
CA LYS A 180 31.89 6.14 -6.19
C LYS A 180 30.39 6.10 -5.84
N GLY A 181 30.02 5.72 -4.61
CA GLY A 181 28.63 5.60 -4.19
C GLY A 181 28.00 6.92 -3.72
N HIS A 182 26.69 6.89 -3.45
CA HIS A 182 25.95 8.04 -2.93
C HIS A 182 26.15 8.21 -1.42
N VAL A 183 26.59 9.38 -0.98
CA VAL A 183 26.64 9.74 0.44
C VAL A 183 25.35 10.48 0.80
N HIS A 184 24.55 9.88 1.67
CA HIS A 184 23.28 10.44 2.12
C HIS A 184 23.48 11.82 2.76
N GLN A 185 22.53 12.73 2.52
CA GLN A 185 22.49 14.11 3.07
C GLN A 185 23.59 15.07 2.57
N MET A 186 24.53 14.65 1.72
CA MET A 186 25.45 15.57 1.05
C MET A 186 24.82 16.17 -0.21
N ARG A 187 24.37 17.43 -0.13
CA ARG A 187 23.94 18.23 -1.29
C ARG A 187 25.05 19.22 -1.67
N PHE A 188 25.55 19.10 -2.90
CA PHE A 188 26.31 20.11 -3.66
C PHE A 188 27.32 20.96 -2.86
N SER A 189 28.41 20.34 -2.37
CA SER A 189 29.59 21.09 -1.92
C SER A 189 30.65 21.08 -3.02
N SER A 190 30.81 22.17 -3.77
CA SER A 190 31.90 22.32 -4.73
C SER A 190 33.24 22.50 -4.02
N GLY A 191 34.32 21.95 -4.60
CA GLY A 191 35.69 22.19 -4.14
C GLY A 191 36.20 21.33 -2.97
N ARG A 192 35.50 20.25 -2.56
CA ARG A 192 35.99 19.30 -1.54
C ARG A 192 35.94 17.86 -2.05
N THR A 193 36.91 17.05 -1.63
CA THR A 193 36.86 15.60 -1.89
C THR A 193 35.75 14.96 -1.05
N ILE A 194 35.17 13.86 -1.54
CA ILE A 194 34.14 13.11 -0.80
C ILE A 194 34.66 12.68 0.59
N GLY A 195 35.95 12.33 0.68
CA GLY A 195 36.63 12.07 1.95
C GLY A 195 36.61 13.28 2.90
N ASP A 196 37.01 14.47 2.42
CA ASP A 196 36.99 15.71 3.23
C ASP A 196 35.60 16.07 3.75
N ALA A 197 34.59 15.88 2.91
CA ALA A 197 33.22 16.20 3.28
C ALA A 197 32.68 15.21 4.33
N SER A 198 33.00 13.92 4.20
CA SER A 198 32.61 12.90 5.17
C SER A 198 33.28 13.05 6.54
N ARG A 199 34.53 13.56 6.60
CA ARG A 199 35.25 13.81 7.86
C ARG A 199 34.66 14.94 8.70
N LYS A 200 33.95 15.89 8.07
CA LYS A 200 33.34 17.04 8.75
C LYS A 200 31.98 16.73 9.36
N LEU A 201 31.42 15.56 9.09
CA LEU A 201 30.16 15.14 9.70
C LEU A 201 30.39 14.82 11.18
N GLU A 202 29.45 15.19 12.04
CA GLU A 202 29.53 14.96 13.49
C GLU A 202 29.77 13.47 13.82
N VAL A 203 29.20 12.56 13.03
CA VAL A 203 29.40 11.10 13.11
C VAL A 203 30.87 10.67 12.97
N CYS A 204 31.66 11.43 12.24
CA CYS A 204 33.06 11.13 11.97
C CYS A 204 34.00 12.02 12.79
N SER A 205 33.57 13.23 13.16
CA SER A 205 34.40 14.25 13.81
C SER A 205 34.46 14.13 15.34
N HIS A 206 34.48 12.92 15.89
CA HIS A 206 34.60 12.68 17.33
C HIS A 206 35.51 11.50 17.62
N ASN A 207 36.14 11.46 18.80
CA ASN A 207 37.10 10.41 19.16
C ASN A 207 36.48 9.20 19.89
N PHE A 208 35.15 9.17 20.06
CA PHE A 208 34.46 8.05 20.72
C PHE A 208 34.36 6.79 19.85
N PRO A 209 34.37 5.57 20.43
CA PRO A 209 34.27 4.33 19.66
C PRO A 209 32.99 4.18 18.81
N SER A 210 31.89 4.83 19.21
CA SER A 210 30.63 4.85 18.46
C SER A 210 29.93 6.21 18.59
N TYR A 211 29.07 6.54 17.61
CA TYR A 211 28.31 7.78 17.63
C TYR A 211 27.34 7.87 18.82
N GLY A 212 26.75 6.74 19.22
CA GLY A 212 25.86 6.70 20.39
C GLY A 212 26.56 7.04 21.72
N LEU A 213 27.85 6.69 21.86
CA LEU A 213 28.64 7.09 23.04
C LEU A 213 28.99 8.58 22.99
N PHE A 214 29.25 9.13 21.81
CA PHE A 214 29.48 10.56 21.63
C PHE A 214 28.24 11.38 22.02
N THR A 215 27.07 11.05 21.49
CA THR A 215 25.83 11.79 21.80
C THR A 215 25.51 11.71 23.29
N LYS A 216 25.60 10.51 23.90
CA LYS A 216 25.35 10.34 25.32
C LYS A 216 26.25 11.22 26.19
N ASN A 217 27.54 11.32 25.88
CA ASN A 217 28.47 12.15 26.64
C ASN A 217 28.28 13.65 26.38
N ARG A 218 27.94 14.04 25.15
CA ARG A 218 27.60 15.43 24.83
C ARG A 218 26.37 15.88 25.61
N ASP A 219 25.32 15.08 25.61
CA ASP A 219 24.06 15.39 26.28
C ASP A 219 24.24 15.48 27.82
N LEU A 220 25.15 14.68 28.39
CA LEU A 220 25.52 14.78 29.81
C LEU A 220 26.27 16.09 30.14
N VAL A 221 27.18 16.53 29.27
CA VAL A 221 27.91 17.80 29.45
C VAL A 221 26.98 19.00 29.30
N GLU A 222 26.00 18.94 28.40
CA GLU A 222 24.97 19.98 28.23
C GLU A 222 23.97 20.02 29.41
N ALA A 223 23.65 18.87 30.01
CA ALA A 223 22.84 18.77 31.22
C ALA A 223 23.53 19.36 32.47
N ASP A 224 24.85 19.23 32.59
CA ASP A 224 25.61 19.81 33.70
C ASP A 224 25.77 21.34 33.57
N GLN A 225 25.85 21.85 32.35
CA GLN A 225 25.91 23.30 32.09
C GLN A 225 24.56 24.01 32.29
N SER A 226 23.44 23.31 32.09
CA SER A 226 22.09 23.87 32.30
C SER A 226 21.62 23.84 33.75
N ASN A 227 22.22 23.01 34.61
CA ASN A 227 21.96 22.97 36.06
C ASN A 227 22.88 23.90 36.88
N GLY A 228 23.80 24.62 36.23
CA GLY A 228 24.77 25.53 36.85
C GLY A 228 24.50 27.02 36.63
N SER A 229 23.30 27.42 36.19
CA SER A 229 22.88 28.82 36.01
C SER A 229 21.68 29.17 36.89
#